data_AF-A0A642UP54-F1
#
_entry.id   AF-A0A642UP54-F1
#
_cell.length_a   1.000
_cell.length_b   1.000
_cell.length_c   1.000
_cell.angle_alpha   90.00
_cell.angle_beta   90.00
_cell.angle_gamma   90.00
#
_symmetry.space_group_name_H-M   'P 1'
#
loop_
_entity.id
_entity.type
_entity.pdbx_description
1 polymer ?
#
loop_
_entity_poly.entity_id
_entity_poly.type
_entity_poly.pdbx_seq_one_letter_code
_entity_poly.pdbx_strand_id
1 'polypeptide(L)'
;MLARGAIIAPRLGLGSAIIRSAVVRNYSSRSKDFVKDNLIVKSLAYVKEVDQEQDRLERSPVDAKITKLIEVIEDNHECLYLLSMFHYECDRMNIGQDVSTRRKRWNYPFNHMFKLRPIHTAFWENCRILDMANHKHKLGYDIHDLGLLDPKNFSHDDYHQLQTGVFHGTDFRNVQGVSFTRPWRSPHNES
;
A
#
# COMPACT_ATOMS: atom_id res chain seq x y z
N MET A 1 3.66 8.39 87.38
CA MET A 1 2.65 7.41 87.85
C MET A 1 1.31 8.14 87.94
N LEU A 2 0.23 7.48 87.55
CA LEU A 2 -1.19 7.86 87.70
C LEU A 2 -1.88 8.63 86.56
N ALA A 3 -3.01 8.02 86.18
CA ALA A 3 -3.97 8.33 85.13
C ALA A 3 -4.83 9.56 85.41
N ARG A 4 -5.55 10.01 84.36
CA ARG A 4 -6.87 10.69 84.33
C ARG A 4 -7.17 10.97 82.84
N GLY A 5 -8.29 10.60 82.22
CA GLY A 5 -9.65 10.40 82.72
C GLY A 5 -10.49 11.67 82.46
N ALA A 6 -11.58 11.52 81.67
CA ALA A 6 -12.73 12.43 81.47
C ALA A 6 -12.61 13.57 80.40
N ILE A 7 -13.62 14.04 79.65
CA ILE A 7 -14.94 13.59 79.12
C ILE A 7 -15.58 14.83 78.41
N ILE A 8 -16.27 14.64 77.28
CA ILE A 8 -17.34 15.47 76.63
C ILE A 8 -17.03 16.86 76.01
N ALA A 9 -17.25 17.02 74.70
CA ALA A 9 -18.37 17.78 74.08
C ALA A 9 -18.23 17.93 72.53
N PRO A 10 -19.32 18.11 71.75
CA PRO A 10 -19.42 17.66 70.36
C PRO A 10 -19.37 18.78 69.30
N ARG A 11 -19.05 18.42 68.04
CA ARG A 11 -19.61 19.10 66.84
C ARG A 11 -19.41 18.25 65.58
N LEU A 12 -20.34 17.33 65.32
CA LEU A 12 -20.49 16.67 64.02
C LEU A 12 -21.46 17.49 63.16
N GLY A 13 -20.92 18.24 62.21
CA GLY A 13 -21.67 18.87 61.14
C GLY A 13 -22.02 17.85 60.06
N LEU A 14 -23.25 17.34 60.09
CA LEU A 14 -23.82 16.53 59.00
C LEU A 14 -24.43 17.47 57.96
N GLY A 15 -23.61 17.94 57.03
CA GLY A 15 -24.05 18.54 55.77
C GLY A 15 -24.31 17.45 54.74
N SER A 16 -25.56 17.00 54.66
CA SER A 16 -26.03 16.03 53.66
C SER A 16 -26.61 16.79 52.46
N ALA A 17 -26.00 16.67 51.28
CA ALA A 17 -26.66 16.88 49.99
C ALA A 17 -25.77 16.37 48.85
N ILE A 18 -26.00 15.11 48.45
CA ILE A 18 -25.44 14.51 47.24
C ILE A 18 -26.23 15.07 46.04
N ILE A 19 -25.64 15.96 45.26
CA ILE A 19 -26.21 16.38 43.97
C ILE A 19 -25.70 15.39 42.91
N ARG A 20 -26.56 14.42 42.54
CA ARG A 20 -26.38 13.59 41.35
C ARG A 20 -26.86 14.37 40.13
N SER A 21 -25.94 14.85 39.31
CA SER A 21 -26.25 15.43 38.00
C SER A 21 -26.72 14.34 37.04
N ALA A 22 -28.03 14.18 36.90
CA ALA A 22 -28.63 13.38 35.84
C ALA A 22 -28.66 14.20 34.54
N VAL A 23 -27.86 13.80 33.56
CA VAL A 23 -27.97 14.30 32.18
C VAL A 23 -29.24 13.70 31.57
N VAL A 24 -30.30 14.49 31.52
CA VAL A 24 -31.54 14.14 30.80
C VAL A 24 -31.26 14.30 29.31
N ARG A 25 -31.04 13.17 28.61
CA ARG A 25 -31.05 13.14 27.15
C ARG A 25 -32.50 13.21 26.67
N ASN A 26 -32.90 14.39 26.20
CA ASN A 26 -34.17 14.58 25.50
C ASN A 26 -34.10 13.90 24.13
N TYR A 27 -34.66 12.69 24.02
CA TYR A 27 -35.04 12.13 22.73
C TYR A 27 -36.34 12.81 22.29
N SER A 28 -36.20 13.85 21.47
CA SER A 28 -37.31 14.40 20.71
C SER A 28 -37.86 13.31 19.78
N SER A 29 -39.14 12.99 19.96
CA SER A 29 -39.91 12.08 19.13
C SER A 29 -40.58 12.84 17.98
N ARG A 30 -40.45 12.26 16.78
CA ARG A 30 -41.17 12.54 15.51
C ARG A 30 -40.99 13.92 14.85
N SER A 31 -40.35 13.89 13.68
CA SER A 31 -41.03 14.34 12.46
C SER A 31 -40.90 13.24 11.39
N LYS A 32 -42.06 12.84 10.84
CA LYS A 32 -42.16 12.02 9.64
C LYS A 32 -42.15 13.02 8.48
N ASP A 33 -41.02 13.16 7.81
CA ASP A 33 -40.94 13.69 6.45
C ASP A 33 -39.95 12.81 5.66
N PHE A 34 -40.42 11.60 5.36
CA PHE A 34 -39.70 10.58 4.60
C PHE A 34 -39.91 10.78 3.10
N VAL A 35 -39.50 11.93 2.56
CA VAL A 35 -39.26 12.10 1.12
C VAL A 35 -38.15 13.11 0.95
N LYS A 36 -36.90 12.60 0.89
CA LYS A 36 -35.67 13.20 0.35
C LYS A 36 -34.56 12.17 0.54
N ASP A 37 -34.57 11.13 -0.29
CA ASP A 37 -33.94 11.10 -1.61
C ASP A 37 -32.56 10.47 -1.51
N ASN A 38 -32.53 9.18 -1.85
CA ASN A 38 -31.58 8.46 -2.70
C ASN A 38 -30.07 8.69 -2.60
N LEU A 39 -29.55 9.83 -2.16
CA LEU A 39 -28.12 10.11 -2.14
C LEU A 39 -27.39 9.24 -1.12
N ILE A 40 -27.88 9.13 0.11
CA ILE A 40 -27.21 8.32 1.15
C ILE A 40 -27.26 6.82 0.80
N VAL A 41 -28.41 6.33 0.30
CA VAL A 41 -28.55 4.93 -0.10
C VAL A 41 -27.75 4.63 -1.38
N LYS A 42 -27.71 5.55 -2.35
CA LYS A 42 -26.86 5.42 -3.55
C LYS A 42 -25.38 5.53 -3.22
N SER A 43 -24.98 6.39 -2.28
CA SER A 43 -23.60 6.49 -1.80
C SER A 43 -23.19 5.22 -1.04
N LEU A 44 -24.07 4.65 -0.20
CA LEU A 44 -23.80 3.38 0.47
C LEU A 44 -23.78 2.18 -0.49
N ALA A 45 -24.65 2.17 -1.50
CA ALA A 45 -24.65 1.16 -2.56
C ALA A 45 -23.40 1.29 -3.44
N TYR A 46 -23.01 2.51 -3.81
CA TYR A 46 -21.79 2.80 -4.55
C TYR A 46 -20.54 2.41 -3.76
N VAL A 47 -20.46 2.76 -2.47
CA VAL A 47 -19.35 2.33 -1.60
C VAL A 47 -19.29 0.82 -1.52
N LYS A 48 -20.43 0.13 -1.38
CA LYS A 48 -20.47 -1.34 -1.36
C LYS A 48 -20.10 -1.97 -2.70
N GLU A 49 -20.49 -1.36 -3.82
CA GLU A 49 -20.16 -1.83 -5.17
C GLU A 49 -18.68 -1.62 -5.48
N VAL A 50 -18.12 -0.47 -5.08
CA VAL A 50 -16.69 -0.19 -5.13
C VAL A 50 -15.93 -1.18 -4.24
N ASP A 51 -16.37 -1.42 -3.01
CA ASP A 51 -15.75 -2.43 -2.11
C ASP A 51 -15.83 -3.84 -2.70
N GLN A 52 -16.93 -4.21 -3.37
CA GLN A 52 -17.09 -5.53 -3.99
C GLN A 52 -16.20 -5.70 -5.23
N GLU A 53 -16.07 -4.67 -6.05
CA GLU A 53 -15.14 -4.70 -7.19
C GLU A 53 -13.68 -4.69 -6.70
N GLN A 54 -13.39 -3.99 -5.62
CA GLN A 54 -12.09 -4.03 -4.94
C GLN A 54 -11.77 -5.43 -4.40
N ASP A 55 -12.73 -6.08 -3.71
CA ASP A 55 -12.62 -7.47 -3.26
C ASP A 55 -12.38 -8.45 -4.42
N ARG A 56 -13.06 -8.21 -5.56
CA ARG A 56 -12.91 -9.04 -6.76
C ARG A 56 -11.53 -8.88 -7.38
N LEU A 57 -11.01 -7.65 -7.43
CA LEU A 57 -9.67 -7.35 -7.89
C LEU A 57 -8.61 -7.90 -6.93
N GLU A 58 -8.83 -7.90 -5.61
CA GLU A 58 -7.91 -8.55 -4.67
C GLU A 58 -7.82 -10.06 -4.88
N ARG A 59 -8.94 -10.71 -5.24
CA ARG A 59 -9.02 -12.15 -5.48
C ARG A 59 -8.65 -12.57 -6.90
N SER A 60 -8.37 -11.63 -7.80
CA SER A 60 -8.01 -11.97 -9.18
C SER A 60 -6.62 -12.63 -9.24
N PRO A 61 -6.40 -13.53 -10.22
CA PRO A 61 -5.11 -14.16 -10.45
C PRO A 61 -4.01 -13.12 -10.65
N VAL A 62 -2.78 -13.44 -10.22
CA VAL A 62 -1.62 -12.56 -10.37
C VAL A 62 -1.42 -12.18 -11.83
N ASP A 63 -1.52 -13.13 -12.75
CA ASP A 63 -1.36 -12.90 -14.19
C ASP A 63 -2.32 -11.84 -14.72
N ALA A 64 -3.60 -11.89 -14.33
CA ALA A 64 -4.60 -10.90 -14.73
C ALA A 64 -4.26 -9.49 -14.19
N LYS A 65 -3.71 -9.41 -12.97
CA LYS A 65 -3.25 -8.14 -12.39
C LYS A 65 -2.04 -7.58 -13.12
N ILE A 66 -1.12 -8.44 -13.56
CA ILE A 66 0.05 -8.03 -14.34
C ILE A 66 -0.35 -7.54 -15.72
N THR A 67 -1.19 -8.30 -16.44
CA THR A 67 -1.72 -7.86 -17.73
C THR A 67 -2.39 -6.50 -17.59
N LYS A 68 -3.23 -6.32 -16.56
CA LYS A 68 -3.88 -5.04 -16.35
C LYS A 68 -2.90 -3.92 -16.00
N LEU A 69 -1.88 -4.22 -15.19
CA LEU A 69 -0.84 -3.26 -14.85
C LEU A 69 -0.09 -2.80 -16.11
N ILE A 70 0.32 -3.74 -16.96
CA ILE A 70 1.04 -3.47 -18.21
C ILE A 70 0.19 -2.61 -19.16
N GLU A 71 -1.07 -2.99 -19.43
CA GLU A 71 -1.99 -2.19 -20.25
C GLU A 71 -2.10 -0.73 -19.78
N VAL A 72 -1.98 -0.50 -18.48
CA VAL A 72 -2.19 0.82 -17.89
C VAL A 72 -0.90 1.64 -17.89
N ILE A 73 0.27 1.01 -17.82
CA ILE A 73 1.57 1.71 -17.77
C ILE A 73 2.32 1.73 -19.10
N GLU A 74 1.85 1.03 -20.15
CA GLU A 74 2.61 0.85 -21.41
C GLU A 74 2.99 2.16 -22.13
N ASP A 75 2.22 3.23 -21.94
CA ASP A 75 2.52 4.56 -22.47
C ASP A 75 3.17 5.50 -21.44
N ASN A 76 3.32 5.05 -20.20
CA ASN A 76 3.86 5.88 -19.12
C ASN A 76 5.36 5.64 -18.92
N HIS A 77 6.17 6.55 -19.46
CA HIS A 77 7.62 6.45 -19.39
C HIS A 77 8.15 6.33 -17.95
N GLU A 78 7.59 7.05 -16.98
CA GLU A 78 8.08 7.02 -15.59
C GLU A 78 7.79 5.69 -14.89
N CYS A 79 6.59 5.16 -15.06
CA CYS A 79 6.21 3.85 -14.51
C CYS A 79 7.05 2.74 -15.14
N LEU A 80 7.24 2.76 -16.47
CA LEU A 80 8.11 1.81 -17.18
C LEU A 80 9.56 1.91 -16.70
N TYR A 81 10.06 3.13 -16.52
CA TYR A 81 11.40 3.38 -15.97
C TYR A 81 11.57 2.81 -14.56
N LEU A 82 10.62 3.09 -13.66
CA LEU A 82 10.66 2.59 -12.28
C LEU A 82 10.55 1.07 -12.22
N LEU A 83 9.70 0.45 -13.05
CA LEU A 83 9.58 -1.00 -13.16
C LEU A 83 10.87 -1.64 -13.66
N SER A 84 11.45 -1.09 -14.73
CA SER A 84 12.74 -1.53 -15.28
C SER A 84 13.86 -1.43 -14.24
N MET A 85 13.93 -0.31 -13.50
CA MET A 85 14.89 -0.12 -12.40
C MET A 85 14.67 -1.11 -11.26
N PHE A 86 13.42 -1.41 -10.91
CA PHE A 86 13.10 -2.41 -9.89
C PHE A 86 13.62 -3.80 -10.31
N HIS A 87 13.33 -4.21 -11.54
CA HIS A 87 13.80 -5.48 -12.11
C HIS A 87 15.33 -5.54 -12.20
N TYR A 88 15.99 -4.43 -12.52
CA TYR A 88 17.44 -4.36 -12.53
C TYR A 88 18.06 -4.58 -11.14
N GLU A 89 17.54 -3.91 -10.10
CA GLU A 89 18.05 -4.11 -8.74
C GLU A 89 17.76 -5.53 -8.22
N CYS A 90 16.62 -6.12 -8.61
CA CYS A 90 16.34 -7.54 -8.38
C CYS A 90 17.39 -8.45 -9.02
N ASP A 91 17.72 -8.24 -10.30
CA ASP A 91 18.72 -9.03 -11.02
C ASP A 91 20.12 -8.92 -10.40
N ARG A 92 20.53 -7.72 -9.97
CA ARG A 92 21.80 -7.53 -9.22
C ARG A 92 21.88 -8.34 -7.93
N MET A 93 20.74 -8.74 -7.38
CA MET A 93 20.63 -9.59 -6.20
C MET A 93 20.41 -11.08 -6.53
N ASN A 94 20.49 -11.47 -7.80
CA ASN A 94 20.10 -12.80 -8.32
C ASN A 94 18.63 -13.13 -8.03
N ILE A 95 17.74 -12.14 -8.15
CA ILE A 95 16.29 -12.30 -8.10
C ILE A 95 15.76 -12.10 -9.52
N GLY A 96 15.96 -13.11 -10.37
CA GLY A 96 15.47 -13.14 -11.77
C GLY A 96 14.12 -13.85 -11.90
N GLN A 97 13.62 -14.04 -13.13
CA GLN A 97 12.32 -14.69 -13.37
C GLN A 97 12.29 -16.15 -12.87
N ASP A 98 13.41 -16.88 -12.98
CA ASP A 98 13.52 -18.24 -12.46
C ASP A 98 13.69 -18.24 -10.93
N VAL A 99 12.63 -18.61 -10.23
CA VAL A 99 12.57 -18.70 -8.75
C VAL A 99 13.54 -19.73 -8.19
N SER A 100 13.87 -20.79 -8.93
CA SER A 100 14.70 -21.91 -8.46
C SER A 100 16.18 -21.50 -8.28
N THR A 101 16.63 -20.52 -9.06
CA THR A 101 18.01 -20.01 -9.03
C THR A 101 18.23 -18.96 -7.94
N ARG A 102 17.15 -18.47 -7.31
CA ARG A 102 17.23 -17.40 -6.32
C ARG A 102 17.91 -17.87 -5.05
N ARG A 103 18.85 -17.07 -4.57
CA ARG A 103 19.63 -17.33 -3.34
C ARG A 103 19.71 -16.08 -2.49
N LYS A 104 19.40 -16.21 -1.21
CA LYS A 104 19.43 -15.08 -0.28
C LYS A 104 20.88 -14.68 -0.06
N ARG A 105 21.23 -13.49 -0.51
CA ARG A 105 22.55 -12.88 -0.25
C ARG A 105 22.54 -12.16 1.09
N TRP A 106 23.70 -12.08 1.74
CA TRP A 106 23.85 -11.44 3.06
C TRP A 106 23.48 -9.95 3.02
N ASN A 107 23.68 -9.28 1.88
CA ASN A 107 23.35 -7.87 1.67
C ASN A 107 21.89 -7.63 1.25
N TYR A 108 21.09 -8.68 1.11
CA TYR A 108 19.68 -8.57 0.72
C TYR A 108 18.87 -7.64 1.63
N PRO A 109 18.94 -7.73 2.98
CA PRO A 109 18.13 -6.86 3.84
C PRO A 109 18.43 -5.37 3.63
N PHE A 110 19.70 -5.04 3.40
CA PHE A 110 20.15 -3.70 3.10
C PHE A 110 19.61 -3.23 1.74
N ASN A 111 19.81 -4.01 0.68
CA ASN A 111 19.31 -3.65 -0.65
C ASN A 111 17.78 -3.63 -0.72
N HIS A 112 17.09 -4.50 0.01
CA HIS A 112 15.64 -4.49 0.13
C HIS A 112 15.15 -3.16 0.70
N MET A 113 15.75 -2.71 1.80
CA MET A 113 15.34 -1.48 2.48
C MET A 113 15.74 -0.21 1.72
N PHE A 114 16.94 -0.17 1.13
CA PHE A 114 17.53 1.05 0.58
C PHE A 114 17.49 1.14 -0.96
N LYS A 115 17.15 0.05 -1.66
CA LYS A 115 17.02 0.01 -3.14
C LYS A 115 15.61 -0.38 -3.57
N LEU A 116 15.15 -1.58 -3.23
CA LEU A 116 13.85 -2.08 -3.71
C LEU A 116 12.68 -1.30 -3.13
N ARG A 117 12.68 -1.07 -1.82
CA ARG A 117 11.55 -0.41 -1.14
C ARG A 117 11.31 1.02 -1.65
N PRO A 118 12.31 1.90 -1.81
CA PRO A 118 12.12 3.21 -2.41
C PRO A 118 11.53 3.15 -3.82
N ILE A 119 12.09 2.29 -4.69
CA ILE A 119 11.61 2.15 -6.08
C ILE A 119 10.17 1.63 -6.11
N HIS A 120 9.87 0.59 -5.32
CA HIS A 120 8.52 0.04 -5.19
C HIS A 120 7.52 1.08 -4.70
N THR A 121 7.88 1.85 -3.66
CA THR A 121 7.00 2.92 -3.16
C THR A 121 6.78 4.01 -4.21
N ALA A 122 7.83 4.45 -4.90
CA ALA A 122 7.70 5.45 -5.96
C ALA A 122 6.83 4.95 -7.12
N PHE A 123 6.99 3.69 -7.53
CA PHE A 123 6.18 3.08 -8.58
C PHE A 123 4.69 3.12 -8.24
N TRP A 124 4.31 2.62 -7.06
CA TRP A 124 2.91 2.58 -6.67
C TRP A 124 2.33 3.95 -6.35
N GLU A 125 3.16 4.88 -5.88
CA GLU A 125 2.75 6.27 -5.69
C GLU A 125 2.43 6.94 -7.03
N ASN A 126 3.28 6.75 -8.05
CA ASN A 126 3.02 7.22 -9.41
C ASN A 126 1.75 6.60 -9.98
N CYS A 127 1.57 5.28 -9.86
CA CYS A 127 0.33 4.63 -10.28
C CYS A 127 -0.89 5.19 -9.53
N ARG A 128 -0.78 5.51 -8.24
CA ARG A 128 -1.88 6.11 -7.48
C ARG A 128 -2.21 7.52 -7.94
N ILE A 129 -1.20 8.35 -8.21
CA ILE A 129 -1.38 9.72 -8.72
C ILE A 129 -2.09 9.71 -10.07
N LEU A 130 -1.81 8.70 -10.89
CA LEU A 130 -2.43 8.51 -12.21
C LEU A 130 -3.81 7.82 -12.14
N ASP A 131 -4.36 7.60 -10.94
CA ASP A 131 -5.60 6.85 -10.68
C ASP A 131 -5.58 5.41 -11.25
N MET A 132 -4.38 4.84 -11.37
CA MET A 132 -4.12 3.50 -11.90
C MET A 132 -4.08 2.43 -10.81
N ALA A 133 -3.83 2.82 -9.56
CA ALA A 133 -3.78 1.92 -8.41
C ALA A 133 -4.43 2.55 -7.18
N ASN A 134 -5.55 1.97 -6.73
CA ASN A 134 -6.29 2.43 -5.55
C ASN A 134 -5.92 1.68 -4.25
N HIS A 135 -5.07 0.66 -4.33
CA HIS A 135 -4.73 -0.20 -3.20
C HIS A 135 -3.30 0.00 -2.71
N LYS A 136 -3.09 -0.27 -1.43
CA LYS A 136 -1.74 -0.27 -0.85
C LYS A 136 -1.02 -1.56 -1.21
N HIS A 137 -0.14 -1.49 -2.20
CA HIS A 137 0.73 -2.60 -2.55
C HIS A 137 1.85 -2.76 -1.52
N LYS A 138 2.13 -4.02 -1.12
CA LYS A 138 3.21 -4.36 -0.17
C LYS A 138 4.35 -5.04 -0.92
N LEU A 139 5.57 -4.60 -0.61
CA LEU A 139 6.78 -5.30 -1.04
C LEU A 139 7.02 -6.49 -0.11
N GLY A 140 7.05 -7.70 -0.67
CA GLY A 140 7.40 -8.92 0.04
C GLY A 140 8.87 -8.89 0.50
N TYR A 141 9.16 -9.51 1.65
CA TYR A 141 10.54 -9.70 2.12
C TYR A 141 11.13 -11.05 1.69
N ASP A 142 10.29 -11.98 1.24
CA ASP A 142 10.74 -13.27 0.71
C ASP A 142 11.37 -13.06 -0.68
N ILE A 143 12.56 -13.63 -0.90
CA ILE A 143 13.24 -13.56 -2.19
C ILE A 143 12.48 -14.35 -3.28
N HIS A 144 11.66 -15.32 -2.90
CA HIS A 144 10.84 -16.10 -3.82
C HIS A 144 9.50 -15.43 -4.12
N ASP A 145 9.14 -14.39 -3.36
CA ASP A 145 7.92 -13.63 -3.58
C ASP A 145 8.03 -12.18 -3.08
N LEU A 146 8.38 -11.29 -4.01
CA LEU A 146 8.45 -9.85 -3.74
C LEU A 146 7.10 -9.15 -3.88
N GLY A 147 6.04 -9.86 -4.27
CA GLY A 147 4.72 -9.31 -4.58
C GLY A 147 4.54 -9.07 -6.08
N LEU A 148 3.69 -8.10 -6.44
CA LEU A 148 3.21 -7.97 -7.83
C LEU A 148 4.33 -7.55 -8.82
N LEU A 149 5.28 -6.72 -8.39
CA LEU A 149 6.40 -6.29 -9.27
C LEU A 149 7.51 -7.35 -9.41
N ASP A 150 7.36 -8.52 -8.79
CA ASP A 150 8.35 -9.59 -8.87
C ASP A 150 8.58 -10.03 -10.33
N PRO A 151 9.84 -10.11 -10.81
CA PRO A 151 10.18 -10.54 -12.17
C PRO A 151 9.49 -11.84 -12.64
N LYS A 152 9.22 -12.79 -11.72
CA LYS A 152 8.56 -14.06 -12.06
C LYS A 152 7.14 -13.90 -12.61
N ASN A 153 6.48 -12.78 -12.31
CA ASN A 153 5.09 -12.56 -12.70
C ASN A 153 4.96 -11.99 -14.13
N PHE A 154 6.07 -11.59 -14.75
CA PHE A 154 6.08 -11.00 -16.09
C PHE A 154 6.41 -12.05 -17.13
N SER A 155 5.89 -11.90 -18.34
CA SER A 155 6.31 -12.75 -19.45
C SER A 155 7.81 -12.55 -19.74
N HIS A 156 8.44 -13.54 -20.36
CA HIS A 156 9.85 -13.44 -20.72
C HIS A 156 10.10 -12.26 -21.68
N ASP A 157 9.16 -12.03 -22.61
CA ASP A 157 9.25 -10.95 -23.58
C ASP A 157 9.10 -9.58 -22.92
N ASP A 158 8.08 -9.39 -22.07
CA ASP A 158 7.87 -8.13 -21.35
C ASP A 158 9.10 -7.76 -20.52
N TYR A 159 9.61 -8.74 -19.76
CA TYR A 159 10.78 -8.55 -18.92
C TYR A 159 11.99 -8.13 -19.75
N HIS A 160 12.25 -8.80 -20.87
CA HIS A 160 13.37 -8.47 -21.75
C HIS A 160 13.22 -7.08 -22.37
N GLN A 161 12.05 -6.74 -22.91
CA GLN A 161 11.75 -5.42 -23.45
C GLN A 161 12.00 -4.32 -22.41
N LEU A 162 11.51 -4.50 -21.17
CA LEU A 162 11.76 -3.57 -20.06
C LEU A 162 13.26 -3.37 -19.77
N GLN A 163 14.10 -4.40 -19.96
CA GLN A 163 15.55 -4.26 -19.79
C GLN A 163 16.22 -3.45 -20.91
N THR A 164 15.64 -3.40 -22.12
CA THR A 164 16.18 -2.60 -23.23
C THR A 164 15.93 -1.10 -23.07
N GLY A 165 14.89 -0.73 -22.32
CA GLY A 165 14.40 0.66 -22.25
C GLY A 165 13.38 1.03 -23.31
N VAL A 166 12.96 0.09 -24.14
CA VAL A 166 11.89 0.24 -25.11
C VAL A 166 10.87 -0.86 -24.84
N PHE A 167 9.63 -0.50 -24.55
CA PHE A 167 8.56 -1.43 -24.23
C PHE A 167 7.37 -1.17 -25.14
N HIS A 168 6.95 -2.15 -25.95
CA HIS A 168 5.86 -1.99 -26.93
C HIS A 168 6.00 -0.76 -27.86
N GLY A 169 7.23 -0.34 -28.15
CA GLY A 169 7.51 0.86 -28.96
C GLY A 169 7.65 2.16 -28.16
N THR A 170 7.29 2.15 -26.87
CA THR A 170 7.48 3.27 -25.94
C THR A 170 8.92 3.32 -25.44
N ASP A 171 9.65 4.38 -25.79
CA ASP A 171 11.03 4.61 -25.39
C ASP A 171 11.11 5.43 -24.10
N PHE A 172 11.42 4.78 -22.98
CA PHE A 172 11.55 5.43 -21.67
C PHE A 172 13.00 5.65 -21.25
N ARG A 173 13.95 5.57 -22.19
CA ARG A 173 15.39 5.73 -21.91
C ARG A 173 15.77 7.14 -21.43
N ASN A 174 14.97 8.13 -21.82
CA ASN A 174 15.22 9.55 -21.59
C ASN A 174 14.58 10.09 -20.30
N VAL A 175 13.94 9.25 -19.49
CA VAL A 175 13.37 9.66 -18.20
C VAL A 175 14.49 10.09 -17.28
N GLN A 176 14.61 11.40 -17.05
CA GLN A 176 15.52 11.95 -16.05
C GLN A 176 14.91 11.79 -14.66
N GLY A 177 15.06 10.58 -14.10
CA GLY A 177 14.74 10.35 -12.71
C GLY A 177 15.70 11.11 -11.81
N VAL A 178 15.18 11.87 -10.85
CA VAL A 178 15.99 12.54 -9.83
C VAL A 178 16.72 11.46 -9.02
N SER A 179 18.01 11.28 -9.31
CA SER A 179 18.98 10.51 -8.51
C SER A 179 18.82 8.98 -8.44
N PHE A 180 18.81 8.25 -9.55
CA PHE A 180 19.42 6.90 -9.61
C PHE A 180 19.98 6.68 -11.03
N THR A 181 21.29 6.59 -11.18
CA THR A 181 21.95 6.43 -12.48
C THR A 181 21.46 5.14 -13.14
N ARG A 182 20.92 5.27 -14.35
CA ARG A 182 20.44 4.14 -15.15
C ARG A 182 21.61 3.20 -15.49
N PRO A 183 21.44 1.87 -15.44
CA PRO A 183 22.45 0.94 -15.89
C PRO A 183 22.35 0.76 -17.40
N TRP A 184 23.46 1.03 -18.08
CA TRP A 184 23.67 0.62 -19.47
C TRP A 184 23.94 -0.89 -19.50
N ARG A 185 23.03 -1.71 -20.06
CA ARG A 185 23.35 -3.08 -20.48
C ARG A 185 23.70 -3.03 -21.97
N SER A 186 24.93 -3.38 -22.33
CA SER A 186 25.27 -3.66 -23.73
C SER A 186 24.49 -4.91 -24.18
N PRO A 187 23.99 -4.95 -25.43
CA PRO A 187 23.48 -6.19 -25.99
C PRO A 187 24.60 -7.23 -25.95
N HIS A 188 24.34 -8.38 -25.33
CA HIS A 188 25.29 -9.48 -25.35
C HIS A 188 25.49 -9.92 -26.80
N ASN A 189 26.74 -9.93 -27.26
CA ASN A 189 27.13 -10.61 -28.49
C ASN A 189 26.66 -12.07 -28.38
N GLU A 190 25.73 -12.45 -29.26
CA GLU A 190 25.60 -13.84 -29.66
C GLU A 190 26.92 -14.23 -30.35
N SER A 191 27.56 -15.27 -29.84
CA SER A 191 28.72 -15.93 -30.44
C SER A 191 28.48 -17.43 -30.40
#